data_AF-J5M4W1-F1
#
_entry.id   AF-J5M4W1-F1
#
_cell.length_a   1.000
_cell.length_b   1.000
_cell.length_c   1.000
_cell.angle_alpha   90.00
_cell.angle_beta   90.00
_cell.angle_gamma   90.00
#
_symmetry.space_group_name_H-M   'P 1'
#
loop_
_entity.id
_entity.type
_entity.pdbx_description
1 polymer ?
#
loop_
_entity_poly.entity_id
_entity_poly.type
_entity_poly.pdbx_seq_one_letter_code
_entity_poly.pdbx_strand_id
1 'polypeptide(L)'
;MTDNIAFQDVRSLKSMLRGGQITPSELVDTFAERIGQHNGLSKAFITTTIDAARAQAANVSRGDFDRSAFAGIPYASKDLFDVQGVLTTAGSKV
;
A
#
# COMPACT_ATOMS: atom_id res chain seq x y z
N MET A 1 2.81 -18.45 2.08
CA MET A 1 1.50 -18.15 1.44
C MET A 1 1.40 -16.69 0.99
N THR A 2 2.02 -15.74 1.68
CA THR A 2 2.04 -14.29 1.38
C THR A 2 2.74 -13.90 0.08
N ASP A 3 3.78 -14.63 -0.36
CA ASP A 3 4.49 -14.30 -1.60
C ASP A 3 3.58 -14.27 -2.83
N ASN A 4 2.55 -15.13 -2.88
CA ASN A 4 1.63 -15.14 -4.01
C ASN A 4 0.79 -13.86 -4.08
N ILE A 5 0.38 -13.29 -2.92
CA ILE A 5 -0.47 -12.09 -2.84
C ILE A 5 0.28 -10.87 -3.39
N ALA A 6 1.57 -10.73 -3.08
CA ALA A 6 2.36 -9.58 -3.49
C ALA A 6 2.58 -9.46 -5.01
N PHE A 7 2.33 -10.53 -5.76
CA PHE A 7 2.42 -10.57 -7.22
C PHE A 7 1.05 -10.66 -7.91
N GLN A 8 -0.06 -10.63 -7.16
CA GLN A 8 -1.39 -10.54 -7.76
C GLN A 8 -1.63 -9.15 -8.36
N ASP A 9 -2.43 -9.12 -9.42
CA ASP A 9 -2.93 -7.85 -9.95
C ASP A 9 -4.00 -7.23 -9.02
N VAL A 10 -4.26 -5.94 -9.20
CA VAL A 10 -5.20 -5.18 -8.37
C VAL A 10 -6.63 -5.75 -8.43
N ARG A 11 -7.07 -6.34 -9.54
CA ARG A 11 -8.43 -6.92 -9.65
C ARG A 11 -8.55 -8.18 -8.82
N SER A 12 -7.53 -9.03 -8.86
CA SER A 12 -7.42 -10.24 -8.05
C SER A 12 -7.38 -9.90 -6.56
N LEU A 13 -6.54 -8.93 -6.16
CA LEU A 13 -6.49 -8.43 -4.77
C LEU A 13 -7.84 -7.87 -4.32
N LYS A 14 -8.53 -7.09 -5.17
CA LYS A 14 -9.86 -6.57 -4.87
C LYS A 14 -10.89 -7.69 -4.67
N SER A 15 -10.87 -8.72 -5.51
CA SER A 15 -11.75 -9.89 -5.37
C SER A 15 -11.53 -10.60 -4.04
N MET A 16 -10.26 -10.79 -3.65
CA MET A 16 -9.87 -11.40 -2.38
C MET A 16 -10.27 -10.55 -1.16
N LEU A 17 -10.15 -9.21 -1.24
CA LEU A 17 -10.63 -8.30 -0.19
C LEU A 17 -12.15 -8.36 -0.04
N ARG A 18 -12.89 -8.35 -1.17
CA ARG A 18 -14.36 -8.42 -1.17
C ARG A 18 -14.88 -9.75 -0.62
N GLY A 19 -14.25 -10.86 -1.00
CA GLY A 19 -14.62 -12.19 -0.51
C GLY A 19 -14.12 -12.48 0.92
N GLY A 20 -13.27 -11.61 1.48
CA GLY A 20 -12.74 -11.75 2.83
C GLY A 20 -11.62 -12.79 2.97
N GLN A 21 -10.99 -13.20 1.86
CA GLN A 21 -9.81 -14.07 1.89
C GLN A 21 -8.58 -13.36 2.45
N ILE A 22 -8.54 -12.02 2.31
CA ILE A 22 -7.52 -11.15 2.89
C ILE A 22 -8.19 -9.88 3.42
N THR A 23 -7.48 -9.15 4.26
CA THR A 23 -7.87 -7.85 4.81
C THR A 23 -6.96 -6.74 4.30
N PRO A 24 -7.42 -5.47 4.31
CA PRO A 24 -6.57 -4.33 3.98
C PRO A 24 -5.31 -4.26 4.86
N SER A 25 -5.44 -4.58 6.15
CA SER A 25 -4.31 -4.56 7.10
C SER A 25 -3.27 -5.62 6.76
N GLU A 26 -3.68 -6.85 6.45
CA GLU A 26 -2.77 -7.91 6.01
C GLU A 26 -2.03 -7.51 4.73
N LEU A 27 -2.70 -6.81 3.81
CA LEU A 27 -2.09 -6.34 2.57
C LEU A 27 -1.03 -5.27 2.84
N VAL A 28 -1.32 -4.30 3.73
CA VAL A 28 -0.35 -3.29 4.18
C VAL A 28 0.85 -3.95 4.85
N ASP A 29 0.64 -4.88 5.78
CA ASP A 29 1.72 -5.56 6.48
C ASP A 29 2.58 -6.41 5.54
N THR A 30 1.96 -7.11 4.59
CA THR A 30 2.67 -7.88 3.54
C THR A 30 3.62 -6.97 2.74
N PHE A 31 3.15 -5.81 2.28
CA PHE A 31 4.01 -4.91 1.51
C PHE A 31 5.02 -4.15 2.39
N ALA A 32 4.68 -3.82 3.64
CA ALA A 32 5.62 -3.23 4.59
C ALA A 32 6.80 -4.16 4.87
N GLU A 33 6.54 -5.45 5.09
CA GLU A 33 7.59 -6.47 5.27
C GLU A 33 8.50 -6.54 4.05
N ARG A 34 7.93 -6.61 2.84
CA ARG A 34 8.69 -6.67 1.58
C ARG A 34 9.52 -5.41 1.33
N ILE A 35 8.99 -4.23 1.66
CA ILE A 35 9.76 -2.98 1.60
C ILE A 35 10.95 -3.07 2.54
N GLY A 36 10.75 -3.55 3.77
CA GLY A 36 11.83 -3.77 4.74
C GLY A 36 12.91 -4.73 4.23
N GLN A 37 12.52 -5.82 3.57
CA GLN A 37 13.45 -6.83 3.05
C GLN A 37 14.21 -6.36 1.80
N HIS A 38 13.56 -5.63 0.89
CA HIS A 38 14.11 -5.39 -0.46
C HIS A 38 14.55 -3.96 -0.74
N ASN A 39 14.01 -2.95 -0.05
CA ASN A 39 14.29 -1.54 -0.37
C ASN A 39 15.75 -1.14 -0.10
N GLY A 40 16.45 -1.89 0.76
CA GLY A 40 17.89 -1.74 0.97
C GLY A 40 18.70 -1.89 -0.32
N LEU A 41 18.28 -2.78 -1.22
CA LEU A 41 18.91 -3.02 -2.52
C LEU A 41 18.26 -2.20 -3.64
N SER A 42 16.92 -2.22 -3.74
CA SER A 42 16.21 -1.60 -4.87
C SER A 42 16.19 -0.07 -4.83
N LYS A 43 16.28 0.53 -3.64
CA LYS A 43 16.15 1.99 -3.41
C LYS A 43 14.87 2.59 -4.03
N ALA A 44 13.80 1.80 -4.10
CA ALA A 44 12.54 2.21 -4.74
C ALA A 44 11.72 3.21 -3.90
N PHE A 45 11.85 3.16 -2.57
CA PHE A 45 11.14 4.05 -1.64
C PHE A 45 12.13 4.97 -0.92
N ILE A 46 11.79 6.26 -0.85
CA ILE A 46 12.58 7.28 -0.12
C ILE A 46 11.91 7.71 1.20
N THR A 47 10.59 7.87 1.20
CA THR A 47 9.77 8.22 2.36
C THR A 47 8.64 7.20 2.42
N THR A 48 8.55 6.44 3.52
CA THR A 48 7.47 5.47 3.72
C THR A 48 6.43 6.02 4.68
N THR A 49 5.17 5.66 4.46
CA THR A 49 4.03 6.09 5.29
C THR A 49 3.33 4.87 5.92
N ILE A 50 4.11 3.87 6.36
CA ILE A 50 3.60 2.55 6.77
C ILE A 50 2.60 2.68 7.93
N ASP A 51 2.90 3.48 8.95
CA ASP A 51 2.01 3.63 10.10
C ASP A 51 0.69 4.31 9.73
N ALA A 52 0.74 5.34 8.86
CA ALA A 52 -0.45 5.96 8.32
C ALA A 52 -1.27 4.98 7.45
N ALA A 53 -0.60 4.15 6.64
CA ALA A 53 -1.25 3.13 5.83
C ALA A 53 -1.93 2.07 6.70
N ARG A 54 -1.31 1.63 7.80
CA ARG A 54 -1.92 0.72 8.79
C ARG A 54 -3.15 1.32 9.43
N ALA A 55 -3.05 2.57 9.89
CA ALA A 55 -4.18 3.27 10.49
C ALA A 55 -5.35 3.42 9.50
N GLN A 56 -5.08 3.74 8.23
CA GLN A 56 -6.11 3.81 7.20
C GLN A 56 -6.73 2.44 6.91
N ALA A 57 -5.91 1.39 6.76
CA ALA A 57 -6.37 0.04 6.49
C ALA A 57 -7.30 -0.50 7.59
N ALA A 58 -7.01 -0.20 8.86
CA ALA A 58 -7.85 -0.57 10.00
C ALA A 58 -9.25 0.07 9.97
N ASN A 59 -9.41 1.19 9.25
CA ASN A 59 -10.67 1.92 9.13
C ASN A 59 -11.45 1.59 7.84
N VAL A 60 -10.91 0.76 6.94
CA VAL A 60 -11.61 0.35 5.71
C VAL A 60 -12.73 -0.62 6.07
N SER A 61 -13.96 -0.26 5.72
CA SER A 61 -15.14 -1.10 5.93
C SER A 61 -15.50 -1.90 4.68
N ARG A 62 -16.29 -2.96 4.84
CA ARG A 62 -16.82 -3.73 3.70
C ARG A 62 -17.62 -2.87 2.71
N GLY A 63 -18.34 -1.85 3.21
CA GLY A 63 -19.13 -0.95 2.37
C GLY A 63 -18.26 -0.09 1.45
N ASP A 64 -16.99 0.14 1.79
CA ASP A 64 -16.09 0.94 0.97
C ASP A 64 -15.65 0.20 -0.31
N PHE A 65 -15.68 -1.14 -0.31
CA PHE A 65 -15.35 -1.95 -1.49
C PHE A 65 -16.35 -1.80 -2.64
N ASP A 66 -17.57 -1.37 -2.35
CA ASP A 66 -18.59 -1.04 -3.35
C ASP A 66 -18.49 0.42 -3.82
N ARG A 67 -17.91 1.30 -2.98
CA ARG A 67 -17.79 2.74 -3.25
C ARG A 67 -16.55 3.09 -4.08
N SER A 68 -15.50 2.26 -4.06
CA SER A 68 -14.25 2.54 -4.78
C SER A 68 -13.65 1.29 -5.40
N ALA A 69 -13.03 1.47 -6.57
CA ALA A 69 -12.25 0.42 -7.22
C ALA A 69 -10.95 0.08 -6.48
N PHE A 70 -10.48 0.97 -5.62
CA PHE A 70 -9.18 0.87 -4.93
C PHE A 70 -9.32 0.82 -3.40
N ALA A 71 -10.53 0.74 -2.85
CA ALA A 71 -10.71 0.61 -1.40
C ALA A 71 -9.93 -0.60 -0.87
N GLY A 72 -9.06 -0.36 0.12
CA GLY A 72 -8.21 -1.38 0.73
C GLY A 72 -6.94 -1.76 -0.05
N ILE A 73 -6.70 -1.17 -1.23
CA ILE A 73 -5.49 -1.41 -2.03
C ILE A 73 -4.41 -0.37 -1.67
N PRO A 74 -3.23 -0.78 -1.15
CA PRO A 74 -2.13 0.14 -0.91
C PRO A 74 -1.50 0.59 -2.23
N TYR A 75 -0.93 1.79 -2.23
CA TYR A 75 -0.22 2.34 -3.39
C TYR A 75 1.03 3.10 -2.98
N ALA A 76 1.91 3.34 -3.94
CA ALA A 76 3.07 4.21 -3.81
C ALA A 76 2.93 5.37 -4.79
N SER A 77 3.19 6.60 -4.31
CA SER A 77 3.26 7.78 -5.17
C SER A 77 4.71 8.03 -5.59
N LYS A 78 4.91 8.52 -6.81
CA LYS A 78 6.21 9.03 -7.21
C LYS A 78 6.49 10.29 -6.42
N ASP A 79 7.71 10.43 -5.91
CA ASP A 79 8.19 11.64 -5.24
C ASP A 79 8.42 12.79 -6.24
N LEU A 80 7.35 13.21 -6.90
CA LEU A 80 7.25 14.37 -7.80
C LEU A 80 5.93 15.11 -7.61
N PHE A 81 5.03 14.57 -6.79
CA PHE A 81 3.71 15.13 -6.53
C PHE A 81 3.58 15.35 -5.03
N ASP A 82 3.05 16.52 -4.67
CA ASP A 82 2.85 16.88 -3.28
C ASP A 82 1.81 15.97 -2.64
N VAL A 83 2.17 15.40 -1.49
CA VAL A 83 1.26 14.64 -0.63
C VAL A 83 1.19 15.35 0.71
N GLN A 84 -0.01 15.77 1.10
CA GLN A 84 -0.21 16.55 2.32
C GLN A 84 0.36 15.82 3.55
N GLY A 85 1.27 16.49 4.28
CA GLY A 85 1.87 15.95 5.49
C GLY A 85 2.98 14.91 5.26
N VAL A 86 3.40 14.67 4.02
CA VAL A 86 4.50 13.78 3.66
C VAL A 86 5.59 14.61 2.97
N LEU A 87 6.85 14.32 3.28
CA LEU A 87 7.98 14.98 2.61
C LEU A 87 7.97 14.65 1.12
N THR A 88 7.95 15.70 0.29
CA THR A 88 8.19 15.61 -1.14
C THR A 88 9.54 16.24 -1.48
N THR A 89 10.48 15.49 -2.06
CA THR A 89 11.83 15.99 -2.37
C THR A 89 12.03 16.29 -3.85
N ALA A 90 11.11 15.83 -4.70
CA ALA A 90 11.26 15.85 -6.16
C ALA A 90 12.54 15.14 -6.67
N GLY A 91 13.17 14.29 -5.85
CA GLY A 91 14.49 13.73 -6.13
C GLY A 91 15.62 14.77 -6.13
N SER A 92 15.43 15.94 -5.51
CA SER A 92 16.36 17.07 -5.46
C SER A 92 16.89 17.31 -4.04
N LYS A 93 18.08 17.95 -3.96
CA LYS A 93 18.68 18.45 -2.71
C LYS A 93 18.56 19.96 -2.53
N VAL A 94 18.08 20.66 -3.56
CA VAL A 94 17.97 22.12 -3.65
C VAL A 94 16.54 22.54 -3.37
#